data_AF-A0A936YHM9-F1
#
_entry.id   AF-A0A936YHM9-F1
#
_cell.length_a   1.000
_cell.length_b   1.000
_cell.length_c   1.000
_cell.angle_alpha   90.00
_cell.angle_beta   90.00
_cell.angle_gamma   90.00
#
_symmetry.space_group_name_H-M   'P 1'
#
loop_
_entity.id
_entity.type
_entity.pdbx_description
1 polymer ?
#
loop_
_entity_poly.entity_id
_entity_poly.type
_entity_poly.pdbx_seq_one_letter_code
_entity_poly.pdbx_strand_id
1 'polypeptide(L)'
;MSQLFTGTANKCAFRSDDTNGTRLYLRVDDSQATNIRLRGYESISDQSALDGDTNTNPFPTNVKQSGGMYAIRLNRPWWLYSDSRAFYFISLNTAGSSSCSIFFGDIVHYAVTDQYGCGLIAATAGAPNESSLLNLNSGTGSRLARNYSGSSLSINGNRYSNSKSSSLGTGGMAYPSIISGQFHAWPVEIWDTTVAARGLMPGLWNPIHAGDIANGTIIDGVPALSGRTLVVQLLASLSGYACAFDITGPWR
;
A
#
# COMPACT_ATOMS: atom_id res chain seq x y z
N MET A 1 -3.24 14.39 5.46
CA MET A 1 -4.49 13.61 5.56
C MET A 1 -5.11 13.95 6.88
N SER A 2 -6.34 14.44 6.87
CA SER A 2 -7.05 14.88 8.08
C SER A 2 -8.18 13.92 8.42
N GLN A 3 -8.50 13.85 9.70
CA GLN A 3 -9.69 13.19 10.19
C GLN A 3 -10.89 14.13 10.00
N LEU A 4 -11.95 13.64 9.35
CA LEU A 4 -13.14 14.45 9.04
C LEU A 4 -14.33 14.11 9.94
N PHE A 5 -14.44 12.84 10.34
CA PHE A 5 -15.56 12.35 11.13
C PHE A 5 -15.03 11.48 12.28
N THR A 6 -15.54 11.72 13.49
CA THR A 6 -15.36 10.89 14.68
C THR A 6 -16.70 10.22 14.97
N GLY A 7 -16.88 8.95 14.62
CA GLY A 7 -18.13 8.22 14.88
C GLY A 7 -18.34 7.89 16.37
N THR A 8 -19.48 7.27 16.67
CA THR A 8 -19.69 6.58 17.95
C THR A 8 -18.80 5.34 18.02
N ALA A 9 -18.06 5.16 19.12
CA ALA A 9 -17.24 3.97 19.43
C ALA A 9 -16.23 3.52 18.34
N ASN A 10 -15.01 4.09 18.37
CA ASN A 10 -13.81 3.59 17.67
C ASN A 10 -13.86 3.58 16.12
N LYS A 11 -14.70 4.44 15.52
CA LYS A 11 -14.79 4.60 14.07
C LYS A 11 -14.43 6.01 13.63
N CYS A 12 -13.70 6.13 12.53
CA CYS A 12 -13.36 7.41 11.93
C CYS A 12 -13.20 7.30 10.42
N ALA A 13 -13.19 8.45 9.75
CA ALA A 13 -12.81 8.54 8.36
C ALA A 13 -11.77 9.63 8.11
N PHE A 14 -10.85 9.31 7.21
CA PHE A 14 -9.73 10.16 6.81
C PHE A 14 -9.78 10.45 5.31
N ARG A 15 -9.22 11.60 4.91
CA ARG A 15 -9.13 12.01 3.50
C ARG A 15 -7.87 12.84 3.27
N SER A 16 -7.27 12.74 2.09
CA SER A 16 -6.17 13.64 1.71
C SER A 16 -6.64 15.12 1.70
N ASP A 17 -5.76 15.99 2.17
CA ASP A 17 -5.95 17.45 2.18
C ASP A 17 -5.49 18.09 0.86
N ASP A 18 -4.75 17.35 0.04
CA ASP A 18 -4.25 17.82 -1.25
C ASP A 18 -5.39 17.90 -2.26
N THR A 19 -5.66 19.12 -2.75
CA THR A 19 -6.75 19.41 -3.67
C THR A 19 -6.53 18.84 -5.07
N ASN A 20 -5.30 18.44 -5.40
CA ASN A 20 -4.95 17.82 -6.67
C ASN A 20 -5.06 16.29 -6.62
N GLY A 21 -5.41 15.72 -5.46
CA GLY A 21 -5.68 14.28 -5.31
C GLY A 21 -7.14 13.93 -5.59
N THR A 22 -7.44 12.63 -5.58
CA THR A 22 -8.82 12.12 -5.70
C THR A 22 -9.69 12.52 -4.51
N ARG A 23 -9.06 12.69 -3.34
CA ARG A 23 -9.72 12.99 -2.07
C ARG A 23 -10.80 11.97 -1.72
N LEU A 24 -10.57 10.70 -2.04
CA LEU A 24 -11.42 9.62 -1.54
C LEU A 24 -11.19 9.36 -0.05
N TYR A 25 -12.15 8.70 0.59
CA TYR A 25 -12.19 8.52 2.03
C TYR A 25 -11.67 7.14 2.42
N LEU A 26 -10.89 7.07 3.50
CA LEU A 26 -10.58 5.83 4.22
C LEU A 26 -11.37 5.80 5.51
N ARG A 27 -12.29 4.85 5.64
CA ARG A 27 -12.93 4.48 6.91
C ARG A 27 -12.02 3.53 7.67
N VAL A 28 -11.80 3.84 8.94
CA VAL A 28 -11.14 2.98 9.93
C VAL A 28 -12.16 2.64 11.00
N ASP A 29 -12.30 1.35 11.27
CA ASP A 29 -13.21 0.82 12.29
C ASP A 29 -12.43 -0.12 13.21
N ASP A 30 -12.12 0.40 14.39
CA ASP A 30 -11.41 -0.25 15.48
C ASP A 30 -12.40 -0.74 16.57
N SER A 31 -13.63 -1.09 16.18
CA SER A 31 -14.62 -1.64 17.11
C SER A 31 -14.36 -3.11 17.49
N GLN A 32 -13.54 -3.82 16.71
CA GLN A 32 -13.27 -5.24 16.91
C GLN A 32 -12.06 -5.46 17.83
N ALA A 33 -12.12 -6.51 18.65
CA ALA A 33 -11.09 -6.78 19.66
C ALA A 33 -9.74 -7.24 19.07
N THR A 34 -9.73 -7.89 17.91
CA THR A 34 -8.53 -8.58 17.36
C THR A 34 -7.99 -7.96 16.08
N ASN A 35 -8.78 -7.15 15.39
CA ASN A 35 -8.39 -6.52 14.12
C ASN A 35 -9.06 -5.16 13.96
N ILE A 36 -8.55 -4.41 13.00
CA ILE A 36 -9.11 -3.14 12.53
C ILE A 36 -9.70 -3.39 11.14
N ARG A 37 -10.86 -2.80 10.84
CA ARG A 37 -11.47 -2.86 9.50
C ARG A 37 -11.16 -1.58 8.74
N LEU A 38 -10.73 -1.74 7.50
CA LEU A 38 -10.35 -0.66 6.59
C LEU A 38 -11.19 -0.71 5.33
N ARG A 39 -11.75 0.43 4.91
CA ARG A 39 -12.52 0.49 3.67
C ARG A 39 -12.44 1.86 3.02
N GLY A 40 -12.18 1.87 1.72
CA GLY A 40 -12.22 3.07 0.90
C GLY A 40 -13.64 3.41 0.46
N TYR A 41 -13.95 4.69 0.29
CA TYR A 41 -15.23 5.19 -0.21
C TYR A 41 -15.04 6.43 -1.09
N GLU A 42 -15.91 6.60 -2.09
CA GLU A 42 -15.91 7.83 -2.89
C GLU A 42 -16.53 9.01 -2.13
N SER A 43 -17.55 8.74 -1.32
CA SER A 43 -18.19 9.74 -0.48
C SER A 43 -18.70 9.16 0.83
N ILE A 44 -18.50 9.92 1.89
CA ILE A 44 -19.10 9.73 3.21
C ILE A 44 -19.85 11.02 3.51
N SER A 45 -21.18 10.94 3.61
CA SER A 45 -22.04 12.13 3.74
C SER A 45 -21.90 12.80 5.11
N ASP A 46 -21.77 12.00 6.15
CA ASP A 46 -21.77 12.44 7.54
C ASP A 46 -21.21 11.37 8.48
N GLN A 47 -21.14 11.71 9.77
CA GLN A 47 -20.67 10.82 10.82
C GLN A 47 -21.54 9.56 11.01
N SER A 48 -22.86 9.66 10.85
CA SER A 48 -23.77 8.51 11.02
C SER A 48 -23.58 7.47 9.91
N ALA A 49 -23.11 7.91 8.74
CA ALA A 49 -22.75 7.02 7.65
C ALA A 49 -21.53 6.14 7.98
N LEU A 50 -20.69 6.48 8.97
CA LEU A 50 -19.60 5.60 9.43
C LEU A 50 -20.09 4.28 10.04
N ASP A 51 -21.34 4.26 10.51
CA ASP A 51 -21.96 3.12 11.19
C ASP A 51 -22.74 2.19 10.24
N GLY A 52 -22.92 2.56 8.98
CA GLY A 52 -23.73 1.81 8.01
C GLY A 52 -23.07 1.55 6.64
N ASP A 53 -23.71 0.71 5.85
CA ASP A 53 -23.38 0.46 4.44
C ASP A 53 -23.95 1.53 3.49
N THR A 54 -24.43 2.66 4.02
CA THR A 54 -25.04 3.78 3.25
C THR A 54 -24.03 4.65 2.52
N ASN A 55 -22.74 4.48 2.80
CA ASN A 55 -21.66 5.16 2.08
C ASN A 55 -21.59 4.73 0.62
N THR A 56 -21.28 5.67 -0.27
CA THR A 56 -21.37 5.44 -1.72
C THR A 56 -20.08 4.83 -2.26
N ASN A 57 -20.23 3.83 -3.14
CA ASN A 57 -19.14 3.20 -3.91
C ASN A 57 -17.95 2.72 -3.03
N PRO A 58 -18.19 1.76 -2.11
CA PRO A 58 -17.11 1.18 -1.30
C PRO A 58 -16.08 0.43 -2.15
N PHE A 59 -14.81 0.54 -1.78
CA PHE A 59 -13.73 -0.32 -2.24
C PHE A 59 -12.91 -0.87 -1.05
N PRO A 60 -12.88 -2.20 -0.83
CA PRO A 60 -13.63 -3.23 -1.56
C PRO A 60 -15.15 -3.19 -1.34
N THR A 61 -15.93 -3.60 -2.34
CA THR A 61 -17.37 -3.88 -2.21
C THR A 61 -17.63 -5.10 -1.32
N ASN A 62 -18.87 -5.26 -0.84
CA ASN A 62 -19.25 -6.42 0.00
C ASN A 62 -19.07 -7.77 -0.71
N VAL A 63 -19.21 -7.81 -2.04
CA VAL A 63 -18.97 -9.02 -2.85
C VAL A 63 -17.48 -9.38 -2.90
N LYS A 64 -16.59 -8.38 -2.93
CA LYS A 64 -15.14 -8.60 -2.99
C LYS A 64 -14.54 -8.87 -1.62
N GLN A 65 -15.01 -8.15 -0.61
CA GLN A 65 -14.63 -8.32 0.79
C GLN A 65 -15.66 -7.62 1.68
N SER A 66 -16.59 -8.39 2.25
CA SER A 66 -17.60 -7.89 3.18
C SER A 66 -16.97 -7.17 4.37
N GLY A 67 -17.49 -6.00 4.73
CA GLY A 67 -16.95 -5.11 5.78
C GLY A 67 -15.57 -4.46 5.54
N GLY A 68 -14.89 -4.72 4.41
CA GLY A 68 -13.58 -4.11 4.10
C GLY A 68 -12.38 -5.04 4.35
N MET A 69 -11.18 -4.49 4.26
CA MET A 69 -9.92 -5.19 4.54
C MET A 69 -9.54 -5.12 6.02
N TYR A 70 -8.49 -5.84 6.41
CA TYR A 70 -8.06 -5.96 7.80
C TYR A 70 -6.68 -5.32 8.03
N ALA A 71 -6.53 -4.73 9.20
CA ALA A 71 -5.25 -4.35 9.78
C ALA A 71 -5.12 -4.91 11.20
N ILE A 72 -3.89 -4.97 11.69
CA ILE A 72 -3.57 -5.61 12.96
C ILE A 72 -3.79 -4.67 14.14
N ARG A 73 -4.38 -5.20 15.22
CA ARG A 73 -4.54 -4.51 16.51
C ARG A 73 -3.53 -5.06 17.53
N LEU A 74 -2.24 -4.84 17.30
CA LEU A 74 -1.17 -5.31 18.20
C LEU A 74 -0.15 -4.21 18.47
N ASN A 75 0.45 -4.25 19.66
CA ASN A 75 1.56 -3.40 20.02
C ASN A 75 2.86 -3.92 19.37
N ARG A 76 3.12 -3.46 18.15
CA ARG A 76 4.27 -3.85 17.33
C ARG A 76 5.03 -2.60 16.86
N PRO A 77 6.37 -2.69 16.65
CA PRO A 77 7.09 -1.65 15.93
C PRO A 77 6.41 -1.34 14.60
N TRP A 78 6.36 -0.05 14.26
CA TRP A 78 5.68 0.43 13.07
C TRP A 78 6.47 1.55 12.40
N TRP A 79 6.26 1.66 11.09
CA TRP A 79 6.81 2.69 10.23
C TRP A 79 5.69 3.29 9.39
N LEU A 80 5.82 4.58 9.11
CA LEU A 80 4.91 5.33 8.26
C LEU A 80 5.74 6.05 7.20
N TYR A 81 5.44 5.76 5.93
CA TYR A 81 6.01 6.46 4.78
C TYR A 81 4.87 7.16 4.06
N SER A 82 4.98 8.46 3.80
CA SER A 82 3.85 9.20 3.22
C SER A 82 4.30 10.42 2.45
N ASP A 83 3.40 10.89 1.59
CA ASP A 83 3.43 12.22 1.00
C ASP A 83 2.06 12.90 1.15
N SER A 84 1.78 13.94 0.35
CA SER A 84 0.53 14.70 0.45
C SER A 84 -0.75 13.92 0.09
N ARG A 85 -0.68 12.83 -0.67
CA ARG A 85 -1.85 12.10 -1.21
C ARG A 85 -1.88 10.61 -0.89
N ALA A 86 -0.82 10.03 -0.34
CA ALA A 86 -0.79 8.62 0.03
C ALA A 86 0.09 8.33 1.25
N PHE A 87 -0.18 7.20 1.90
CA PHE A 87 0.68 6.66 2.93
C PHE A 87 0.83 5.13 2.83
N TYR A 88 1.93 4.64 3.39
CA TYR A 88 2.19 3.25 3.70
C TYR A 88 2.41 3.13 5.20
N PHE A 89 1.63 2.29 5.85
CA PHE A 89 1.83 1.90 7.24
C PHE A 89 2.33 0.46 7.25
N ILE A 90 3.45 0.19 7.93
CA ILE A 90 4.02 -1.15 8.01
C ILE A 90 4.29 -1.45 9.48
N SER A 91 3.80 -2.59 9.93
CA SER A 91 4.03 -3.13 11.26
C SER A 91 4.71 -4.49 11.16
N LEU A 92 5.79 -4.66 11.91
CA LEU A 92 6.56 -5.91 11.95
C LEU A 92 6.45 -6.57 13.33
N ASN A 93 6.32 -7.89 13.35
CA ASN A 93 6.45 -8.66 14.57
C ASN A 93 7.93 -8.64 15.03
N THR A 94 8.18 -8.46 16.33
CA THR A 94 9.53 -8.48 16.93
C THR A 94 10.21 -9.84 16.83
N ALA A 95 9.44 -10.93 16.73
CA ALA A 95 9.94 -12.27 16.38
C ALA A 95 10.14 -12.46 14.85
N GLY A 96 9.87 -11.43 14.05
CA GLY A 96 10.24 -11.33 12.65
C GLY A 96 9.39 -12.11 11.64
N SER A 97 8.63 -13.12 12.07
CA SER A 97 7.91 -14.04 11.17
C SER A 97 6.71 -13.45 10.42
N SER A 98 6.19 -12.30 10.85
CA SER A 98 4.90 -11.77 10.35
C SER A 98 4.89 -10.24 10.28
N SER A 99 4.07 -9.71 9.38
CA SER A 99 3.89 -8.28 9.19
C SER A 99 2.44 -7.94 8.87
N CYS A 100 2.12 -6.66 9.01
CA CYS A 100 0.89 -6.07 8.49
C CYS A 100 1.27 -4.80 7.73
N SER A 101 0.72 -4.62 6.54
CA SER A 101 0.95 -3.46 5.71
C SER A 101 -0.37 -2.84 5.29
N ILE A 102 -0.44 -1.52 5.28
CA ILE A 102 -1.54 -0.75 4.72
C ILE A 102 -0.95 0.20 3.70
N PHE A 103 -1.56 0.29 2.52
CA PHE A 103 -1.43 1.45 1.64
C PHE A 103 -2.81 2.06 1.45
N PHE A 104 -2.90 3.38 1.54
CA PHE A 104 -4.07 4.11 1.10
C PHE A 104 -3.68 5.44 0.47
N GLY A 105 -4.33 5.78 -0.63
CA GLY A 105 -4.17 7.07 -1.31
C GLY A 105 -3.93 6.94 -2.80
N ASP A 106 -3.51 8.04 -3.40
CA ASP A 106 -3.39 8.15 -4.85
C ASP A 106 -2.09 7.55 -5.38
N ILE A 107 -2.23 6.78 -6.46
CA ILE A 107 -1.12 6.29 -7.28
C ILE A 107 -0.53 7.44 -8.12
N VAL A 108 0.71 7.27 -8.57
CA VAL A 108 1.32 8.16 -9.58
C VAL A 108 0.82 7.70 -10.95
N HIS A 109 -0.33 8.20 -11.37
CA HIS A 109 -1.01 7.75 -12.58
C HIS A 109 -0.31 8.24 -13.86
N TYR A 110 -0.41 7.46 -14.94
CA TYR A 110 0.14 7.83 -16.25
C TYR A 110 -0.76 8.72 -17.09
N ALA A 111 -2.05 8.74 -16.76
CA ALA A 111 -3.01 9.59 -17.43
C ALA A 111 -2.78 11.07 -17.12
N VAL A 112 -3.32 11.96 -17.95
CA VAL A 112 -3.34 13.40 -17.66
C VAL A 112 -4.23 13.71 -16.45
N THR A 113 -5.31 12.94 -16.27
CA THR A 113 -6.21 13.02 -15.13
C THR A 113 -6.71 11.64 -14.76
N ASP A 114 -6.65 11.27 -13.49
CA ASP A 114 -7.27 10.04 -12.97
C ASP A 114 -8.06 10.34 -11.70
N GLN A 115 -9.38 10.49 -11.85
CA GLN A 115 -10.28 10.81 -10.74
C GLN A 115 -10.51 9.63 -9.78
N TYR A 116 -10.10 8.42 -10.16
CA TYR A 116 -10.35 7.20 -9.40
C TYR A 116 -9.07 6.45 -9.04
N GLY A 117 -7.90 7.10 -9.17
CA GLY A 117 -6.57 6.54 -8.94
C GLY A 117 -6.23 6.26 -7.47
N CYS A 118 -7.22 6.25 -6.59
CA CYS A 118 -7.05 5.93 -5.18
C CYS A 118 -7.06 4.41 -4.97
N GLY A 119 -6.06 3.90 -4.25
CA GLY A 119 -5.93 2.49 -3.91
C GLY A 119 -6.06 2.23 -2.41
N LEU A 120 -6.44 1.00 -2.07
CA LEU A 120 -6.34 0.42 -0.73
C LEU A 120 -5.64 -0.94 -0.84
N ILE A 121 -4.53 -1.11 -0.13
CA ILE A 121 -3.85 -2.39 0.05
C ILE A 121 -3.83 -2.72 1.53
N ALA A 122 -4.35 -3.88 1.90
CA ALA A 122 -4.35 -4.38 3.28
C ALA A 122 -4.70 -5.88 3.27
N ALA A 123 -4.67 -6.51 4.45
CA ALA A 123 -4.90 -7.94 4.56
C ALA A 123 -6.36 -8.33 4.25
N THR A 124 -6.55 -9.54 3.72
CA THR A 124 -7.87 -10.10 3.35
C THR A 124 -8.50 -10.99 4.42
N ALA A 125 -7.78 -11.29 5.50
CA ALA A 125 -8.23 -12.16 6.59
C ALA A 125 -8.17 -11.46 7.95
N GLY A 126 -9.08 -11.86 8.86
CA GLY A 126 -9.25 -11.28 10.20
C GLY A 126 -8.09 -11.50 11.19
N ALA A 127 -7.11 -12.34 10.82
CA ALA A 127 -5.85 -12.50 11.53
C ALA A 127 -4.69 -12.06 10.62
N PRO A 128 -4.49 -10.74 10.43
CA PRO A 128 -3.56 -10.20 9.44
C PRO A 128 -2.11 -10.39 9.88
N ASN A 129 -1.50 -11.52 9.52
CA ASN A 129 -0.12 -11.86 9.83
C ASN A 129 0.82 -11.80 8.61
N GLU A 130 0.29 -11.43 7.44
CA GLU A 130 1.07 -11.27 6.22
C GLU A 130 0.73 -9.93 5.56
N SER A 131 1.78 -9.23 5.11
CA SER A 131 1.67 -8.00 4.32
C SER A 131 1.13 -8.31 2.93
N SER A 132 -0.03 -7.78 2.58
CA SER A 132 -0.48 -7.82 1.19
C SER A 132 0.35 -6.91 0.28
N LEU A 133 1.13 -5.98 0.83
CA LEU A 133 2.02 -5.11 0.07
C LEU A 133 3.10 -5.90 -0.68
N LEU A 134 3.55 -7.06 -0.18
CA LEU A 134 4.60 -7.85 -0.83
C LEU A 134 4.19 -8.49 -2.16
N ASN A 135 2.88 -8.70 -2.40
CA ASN A 135 2.41 -9.49 -3.54
C ASN A 135 2.65 -8.77 -4.88
N LEU A 136 3.36 -9.42 -5.80
CA LEU A 136 3.44 -9.04 -7.22
C LEU A 136 2.65 -10.04 -8.08
N ASN A 137 2.28 -9.63 -9.28
CA ASN A 137 1.49 -10.42 -10.24
C ASN A 137 0.14 -10.90 -9.68
N SER A 138 -0.38 -10.21 -8.66
CA SER A 138 -1.61 -10.57 -7.96
C SER A 138 -2.37 -9.33 -7.50
N GLY A 139 -3.70 -9.41 -7.57
CA GLY A 139 -4.63 -8.41 -7.03
C GLY A 139 -5.07 -8.71 -5.60
N THR A 140 -4.57 -9.79 -4.98
CA THR A 140 -4.96 -10.16 -3.61
C THR A 140 -4.60 -9.05 -2.63
N GLY A 141 -5.59 -8.65 -1.83
CA GLY A 141 -5.42 -7.58 -0.84
C GLY A 141 -5.13 -6.21 -1.45
N SER A 142 -5.41 -5.98 -2.75
CA SER A 142 -5.17 -4.72 -3.44
C SER A 142 -6.40 -4.29 -4.26
N ARG A 143 -6.91 -3.09 -4.01
CA ARG A 143 -8.11 -2.56 -4.65
C ARG A 143 -7.89 -1.14 -5.12
N LEU A 144 -8.34 -0.84 -6.34
CA LEU A 144 -8.51 0.52 -6.84
C LEU A 144 -9.97 0.91 -6.74
N ALA A 145 -10.25 2.18 -6.48
CA ALA A 145 -11.61 2.69 -6.29
C ALA A 145 -12.52 2.36 -7.48
N ARG A 146 -12.02 2.59 -8.70
CA ARG A 146 -12.61 2.15 -9.96
C ARG A 146 -11.53 1.71 -10.93
N ASN A 147 -11.90 1.26 -12.12
CA ASN A 147 -11.03 1.32 -13.29
C ASN A 147 -10.85 2.78 -13.76
N TYR A 148 -9.84 3.04 -14.59
CA TYR A 148 -9.48 4.37 -15.07
C TYR A 148 -10.64 5.12 -15.74
N SER A 149 -11.49 4.43 -16.51
CA SER A 149 -12.66 5.06 -17.16
C SER A 149 -13.85 5.30 -16.23
N GLY A 150 -13.80 4.82 -14.98
CA GLY A 150 -14.87 4.95 -14.00
C GLY A 150 -16.08 4.01 -14.20
N SER A 151 -16.05 3.12 -15.19
CA SER A 151 -17.16 2.21 -15.52
C SER A 151 -17.30 1.03 -14.55
N SER A 152 -16.23 0.65 -13.86
CA SER A 152 -16.18 -0.55 -13.01
C SER A 152 -15.70 -0.18 -11.61
N LEU A 153 -16.54 -0.45 -10.61
CA LEU A 153 -16.26 -0.20 -9.21
C LEU A 153 -15.33 -1.26 -8.60
N SER A 154 -14.45 -0.84 -7.69
CA SER A 154 -13.67 -1.70 -6.80
C SER A 154 -12.96 -2.85 -7.53
N ILE A 155 -12.11 -2.50 -8.49
CA ILE A 155 -11.34 -3.49 -9.25
C ILE A 155 -10.09 -3.93 -8.48
N ASN A 156 -9.48 -5.03 -8.92
CA ASN A 156 -8.15 -5.40 -8.45
C ASN A 156 -7.11 -4.38 -8.92
N GLY A 157 -6.21 -3.97 -8.03
CA GLY A 157 -4.98 -3.27 -8.40
C GLY A 157 -3.82 -4.26 -8.44
N ASN A 158 -3.58 -4.96 -9.55
CA ASN A 158 -2.44 -5.87 -9.60
C ASN A 158 -1.15 -5.06 -9.70
N ARG A 159 -0.10 -5.53 -9.04
CA ARG A 159 1.19 -4.85 -9.03
C ARG A 159 2.25 -5.66 -9.73
N TYR A 160 3.07 -4.97 -10.49
CA TYR A 160 4.14 -5.55 -11.29
C TYR A 160 5.43 -4.79 -11.03
N SER A 161 6.54 -5.50 -11.18
CA SER A 161 7.88 -4.94 -11.12
C SER A 161 8.78 -5.85 -11.96
N ASN A 162 10.09 -5.83 -11.74
CA ASN A 162 11.00 -6.74 -12.41
C ASN A 162 10.56 -8.21 -12.22
N SER A 163 10.42 -8.95 -13.31
CA SER A 163 9.88 -10.32 -13.34
C SER A 163 10.78 -11.36 -12.66
N LYS A 164 11.98 -10.97 -12.22
CA LYS A 164 12.88 -11.82 -11.47
C LYS A 164 12.32 -12.23 -10.09
N SER A 165 11.34 -11.49 -9.57
CA SER A 165 10.65 -11.81 -8.33
C SER A 165 9.13 -11.84 -8.50
N SER A 166 8.47 -12.75 -7.79
CA SER A 166 6.99 -12.80 -7.67
C SER A 166 6.47 -12.11 -6.41
N SER A 167 7.37 -11.56 -5.60
CA SER A 167 7.07 -10.76 -4.41
C SER A 167 8.16 -9.71 -4.20
N LEU A 168 7.85 -8.68 -3.43
CA LEU A 168 8.79 -7.59 -3.16
C LEU A 168 10.01 -8.09 -2.37
N GLY A 169 11.20 -7.71 -2.84
CA GLY A 169 12.47 -7.88 -2.12
C GLY A 169 12.97 -9.31 -2.01
N THR A 170 12.35 -10.27 -2.72
CA THR A 170 12.80 -11.67 -2.76
C THR A 170 13.39 -12.02 -4.12
N GLY A 171 14.22 -13.06 -4.17
CA GLY A 171 14.85 -13.52 -5.42
C GLY A 171 15.88 -12.52 -5.96
N GLY A 172 16.23 -12.64 -7.25
CA GLY A 172 17.28 -11.79 -7.82
C GLY A 172 18.69 -12.28 -7.52
N MET A 173 19.55 -11.39 -7.03
CA MET A 173 20.99 -11.64 -6.82
C MET A 173 21.42 -11.32 -5.38
N ALA A 174 22.58 -11.77 -4.92
CA ALA A 174 23.05 -11.39 -3.57
C ALA A 174 23.11 -9.86 -3.39
N TYR A 175 22.87 -9.39 -2.17
CA TYR A 175 23.17 -8.01 -1.78
C TYR A 175 24.51 -7.95 -1.02
N PRO A 176 25.41 -7.01 -1.36
CA PRO A 176 25.38 -6.17 -2.56
C PRO A 176 25.61 -6.99 -3.85
N SER A 177 25.29 -6.42 -5.01
CA SER A 177 25.50 -7.08 -6.31
C SER A 177 26.95 -7.53 -6.48
N ILE A 178 27.20 -8.81 -6.79
CA ILE A 178 28.57 -9.34 -6.96
C ILE A 178 29.34 -8.73 -8.14
N ILE A 179 28.63 -8.12 -9.10
CA ILE A 179 29.23 -7.53 -10.31
C ILE A 179 29.60 -6.07 -10.07
N SER A 180 28.68 -5.32 -9.47
CA SER A 180 28.79 -3.85 -9.37
C SER A 180 29.03 -3.33 -7.95
N GLY A 181 28.86 -4.18 -6.94
CA GLY A 181 28.83 -3.77 -5.53
C GLY A 181 27.62 -2.89 -5.17
N GLN A 182 26.65 -2.72 -6.07
CA GLN A 182 25.56 -1.75 -5.93
C GLN A 182 24.23 -2.42 -5.54
N PHE A 183 23.32 -1.57 -5.04
CA PHE A 183 21.92 -1.90 -4.82
C PHE A 183 21.10 -1.68 -6.10
N HIS A 184 20.31 -2.67 -6.48
CA HIS A 184 19.45 -2.67 -7.66
C HIS A 184 17.99 -2.79 -7.23
N ALA A 185 17.17 -1.86 -7.68
CA ALA A 185 15.73 -1.88 -7.45
C ALA A 185 14.96 -1.35 -8.66
N TRP A 186 13.72 -1.82 -8.79
CA TRP A 186 12.81 -1.43 -9.86
C TRP A 186 11.56 -0.77 -9.29
N PRO A 187 10.93 0.16 -10.01
CA PRO A 187 9.68 0.74 -9.55
C PRO A 187 8.60 -0.34 -9.49
N VAL A 188 7.58 -0.11 -8.66
CA VAL A 188 6.40 -0.96 -8.60
C VAL A 188 5.26 -0.29 -9.35
N GLU A 189 4.86 -0.88 -10.46
CA GLU A 189 3.74 -0.44 -11.26
C GLU A 189 2.44 -1.05 -10.75
N ILE A 190 1.33 -0.33 -10.87
CA ILE A 190 -0.02 -0.79 -10.55
C ILE A 190 -0.92 -0.72 -11.78
N TRP A 191 -1.71 -1.77 -11.96
CA TRP A 191 -2.52 -2.01 -13.14
C TRP A 191 -3.99 -2.09 -12.78
N ASP A 192 -4.83 -1.66 -13.71
CA ASP A 192 -6.25 -2.00 -13.72
C ASP A 192 -6.38 -3.49 -14.01
N THR A 193 -6.58 -4.28 -12.95
CA THR A 193 -6.54 -5.74 -13.02
C THR A 193 -5.24 -6.22 -13.68
N THR A 194 -5.29 -6.99 -14.76
CA THR A 194 -4.12 -7.49 -15.50
C THR A 194 -4.00 -6.89 -16.91
N VAL A 195 -4.82 -5.88 -17.25
CA VAL A 195 -5.04 -5.49 -18.66
C VAL A 195 -4.43 -4.16 -19.04
N ALA A 196 -4.34 -3.20 -18.11
CA ALA A 196 -3.84 -1.86 -18.41
C ALA A 196 -2.98 -1.32 -17.28
N ALA A 197 -1.77 -0.89 -17.61
CA ALA A 197 -0.89 -0.18 -16.69
C ALA A 197 -1.52 1.18 -16.36
N ARG A 198 -1.63 1.51 -15.07
CA ARG A 198 -2.31 2.72 -14.62
C ARG A 198 -1.40 3.75 -14.00
N GLY A 199 -0.33 3.30 -13.36
CA GLY A 199 0.64 4.19 -12.74
C GLY A 199 1.69 3.47 -11.91
N LEU A 200 2.46 4.24 -11.17
CA LEU A 200 3.43 3.74 -10.19
C LEU A 200 2.86 3.85 -8.78
N MET A 201 3.22 2.88 -7.94
CA MET A 201 3.08 2.97 -6.49
C MET A 201 4.03 4.06 -6.00
N PRO A 202 3.53 5.13 -5.36
CA PRO A 202 4.34 6.30 -5.04
C PRO A 202 5.45 5.93 -4.06
N GLY A 203 6.69 6.28 -4.39
CA GLY A 203 7.87 6.04 -3.54
C GLY A 203 8.27 4.58 -3.32
N LEU A 204 7.55 3.61 -3.89
CA LEU A 204 7.75 2.18 -3.63
C LEU A 204 8.63 1.52 -4.69
N TRP A 205 9.69 0.87 -4.22
CA TRP A 205 10.67 0.18 -5.03
C TRP A 205 10.79 -1.28 -4.60
N ASN A 206 10.98 -2.16 -5.59
CA ASN A 206 11.24 -3.58 -5.43
C ASN A 206 12.75 -3.84 -5.49
N PRO A 207 13.41 -4.17 -4.35
CA PRO A 207 14.79 -4.65 -4.37
C PRO A 207 14.88 -5.98 -5.13
N ILE A 208 15.85 -6.13 -6.03
CA ILE A 208 16.09 -7.40 -6.75
C ILE A 208 17.30 -8.11 -6.14
N HIS A 209 17.22 -8.27 -4.82
CA HIS A 209 18.25 -8.92 -4.04
C HIS A 209 17.73 -10.06 -3.18
N ALA A 210 18.43 -11.19 -3.24
CA ALA A 210 18.24 -12.34 -2.38
C ALA A 210 19.24 -12.22 -1.22
N GLY A 211 18.72 -12.11 0.00
CA GLY A 211 19.55 -11.99 1.20
C GLY A 211 19.10 -10.84 2.07
N ASP A 212 19.36 -11.00 3.37
CA ASP A 212 18.79 -10.21 4.46
C ASP A 212 19.36 -8.79 4.51
N ILE A 213 18.95 -7.93 3.59
CA ILE A 213 19.18 -6.50 3.75
C ILE A 213 18.46 -6.09 5.02
N ALA A 214 19.21 -5.57 5.99
CA ALA A 214 18.66 -5.26 7.30
C ALA A 214 17.54 -4.21 7.19
N ASN A 215 16.49 -4.37 7.99
CA ASN A 215 15.44 -3.38 8.10
C ASN A 215 16.02 -2.02 8.50
N GLY A 216 15.62 -0.95 7.81
CA GLY A 216 16.12 0.40 8.03
C GLY A 216 17.45 0.71 7.34
N THR A 217 18.01 -0.20 6.53
CA THR A 217 19.24 0.10 5.77
C THR A 217 18.99 1.28 4.83
N ILE A 218 19.82 2.32 4.96
CA ILE A 218 19.83 3.47 4.06
C ILE A 218 20.73 3.16 2.87
N ILE A 219 20.19 3.37 1.67
CA ILE A 219 20.87 3.16 0.40
C ILE A 219 20.94 4.50 -0.32
N ASP A 220 22.15 5.03 -0.42
CA ASP A 220 22.47 6.21 -1.22
C ASP A 220 23.10 5.81 -2.56
N GLY A 221 23.11 6.74 -3.51
CA GLY A 221 23.85 6.57 -4.76
C GLY A 221 23.35 5.42 -5.63
N VAL A 222 22.03 5.13 -5.59
CA VAL A 222 21.41 4.14 -6.48
C VAL A 222 21.60 4.60 -7.92
N PRO A 223 22.32 3.85 -8.78
CA PRO A 223 22.68 4.33 -10.12
C PRO A 223 21.48 4.68 -10.99
N ALA A 224 20.41 3.89 -10.87
CA ALA A 224 19.16 4.11 -11.59
C ALA A 224 18.36 5.32 -11.07
N LEU A 225 18.74 5.89 -9.92
CA LEU A 225 18.02 6.95 -9.21
C LEU A 225 19.01 7.96 -8.63
N SER A 226 19.75 8.63 -9.50
CA SER A 226 20.68 9.69 -9.08
C SER A 226 19.97 10.74 -8.23
N GLY A 227 20.57 11.09 -7.09
CA GLY A 227 20.01 12.06 -6.14
C GLY A 227 18.87 11.53 -5.27
N ARG A 228 18.55 10.24 -5.33
CA ARG A 228 17.56 9.61 -4.43
C ARG A 228 18.25 8.77 -3.37
N THR A 229 17.68 8.83 -2.16
CA THR A 229 18.03 7.97 -1.03
C THR A 229 16.86 7.05 -0.77
N LEU A 230 17.15 5.75 -0.66
CA LEU A 230 16.14 4.75 -0.33
C LEU A 230 16.36 4.20 1.08
N VAL A 231 15.29 3.84 1.77
CA VAL A 231 15.34 3.04 3.00
C VAL A 231 14.72 1.67 2.74
N VAL A 232 15.42 0.62 3.15
CA VAL A 232 14.91 -0.76 3.05
C VAL A 232 13.99 -1.04 4.22
N GLN A 233 12.79 -1.53 3.91
CA GLN A 233 11.76 -1.89 4.88
C GLN A 233 11.39 -3.35 4.69
N LEU A 234 11.63 -4.17 5.72
CA LEU A 234 11.20 -5.56 5.71
C LEU A 234 9.66 -5.64 5.71
N LEU A 235 9.17 -6.64 4.99
CA LEU A 235 7.76 -7.05 4.90
C LEU A 235 7.54 -8.47 5.45
N ALA A 236 8.59 -9.26 5.68
CA ALA A 236 8.63 -10.37 6.63
C ALA A 236 10.10 -10.79 6.79
N SER A 237 10.55 -11.14 8.00
CA SER A 237 11.97 -11.41 8.24
C SER A 237 12.41 -12.83 7.87
N LEU A 238 11.53 -13.84 7.95
CA LEU A 238 11.94 -15.24 7.75
C LEU A 238 12.11 -15.64 6.28
N SER A 239 11.72 -14.79 5.35
CA SER A 239 11.71 -15.09 3.90
C SER A 239 12.40 -14.01 3.07
N GLY A 240 13.08 -13.05 3.71
CA GLY A 240 13.76 -11.96 3.04
C GLY A 240 12.84 -10.98 2.30
N TYR A 241 11.52 -10.98 2.55
CA TYR A 241 10.62 -10.05 1.87
C TYR A 241 10.90 -8.63 2.32
N ALA A 242 11.13 -7.73 1.38
CA ALA A 242 11.48 -6.35 1.64
C ALA A 242 10.95 -5.44 0.54
N CYS A 243 10.80 -4.17 0.85
CA CYS A 243 10.64 -3.12 -0.14
C CYS A 243 11.64 -2.02 0.16
N ALA A 244 11.83 -1.10 -0.78
CA ALA A 244 12.60 0.11 -0.55
C ALA A 244 11.68 1.33 -0.76
N PHE A 245 11.77 2.31 0.14
CA PHE A 245 11.04 3.57 0.02
C PHE A 245 12.00 4.71 -0.30
N ASP A 246 11.65 5.53 -1.28
CA ASP A 246 12.33 6.82 -1.51
C ASP A 246 12.01 7.78 -0.37
N ILE A 247 13.03 8.20 0.38
CA ILE A 247 12.89 9.16 1.49
C ILE A 247 13.34 10.57 1.13
N THR A 248 13.76 10.80 -0.11
CA THR A 248 14.10 12.14 -0.62
C THR A 248 12.84 12.89 -1.03
N GLY A 249 11.92 12.24 -1.74
CA GLY A 249 10.67 12.84 -2.22
C GLY A 249 10.87 14.08 -3.12
N PRO A 250 9.77 14.77 -3.51
CA PRO A 250 8.41 14.23 -3.55
C PRO A 250 8.32 13.05 -4.53
N TRP A 251 7.33 12.18 -4.34
CA TRP A 251 7.12 10.99 -5.16
C TRP A 251 6.38 11.25 -6.47
N ARG A 252 5.97 12.50 -6.69
CA ARG A 252 5.11 12.96 -7.79
C ARG A 252 5.38 14.41 -8.09
#